data_AF-A0A7M7GEP6-F1
#
_entry.id   AF-A0A7M7GEP6-F1
#
_cell.length_a   1.000
_cell.length_b   1.000
_cell.length_c   1.000
_cell.angle_alpha   90.00
_cell.angle_beta   90.00
_cell.angle_gamma   90.00
#
_symmetry.space_group_name_H-M   'P 1'
#
loop_
_entity.id
_entity.type
_entity.pdbx_description
1 polymer ?
#
loop_
_entity_poly.entity_id
_entity_poly.type
_entity_poly.pdbx_seq_one_letter_code
_entity_poly.pdbx_strand_id
1 'polypeptide(L)' 'MSFKSFLILYAIAIDLAIQKPMMCVPGKSFFDGCNTCTCTDDGNFICTMTACEDYDPETDTSVPVKILEPPPDFWQNS' A
#
# COMPACT_ATOMS: atom_id res chain seq x y z
N MET A 1 13.58 16.43 -38.20
CA MET A 1 12.82 15.64 -37.20
C MET A 1 12.96 14.16 -37.52
N SER A 2 13.57 13.38 -36.62
CA SER A 2 13.77 11.94 -36.83
C SER A 2 12.57 11.16 -36.29
N PHE A 3 12.12 10.14 -37.03
CA PHE A 3 11.04 9.20 -36.63
C PHE A 3 11.27 8.59 -35.24
N LYS A 4 12.54 8.50 -34.80
CA LYS A 4 12.90 8.07 -33.44
C LYS A 4 12.26 8.95 -32.35
N SER A 5 12.14 10.25 -32.59
CA SER A 5 11.54 11.18 -31.63
C SER A 5 10.04 10.96 -31.47
N PHE A 6 9.34 10.57 -32.55
CA PHE A 6 7.90 10.29 -32.50
C PHE A 6 7.60 8.96 -31.79
N LEU A 7 8.44 7.94 -32.01
CA LEU A 7 8.32 6.65 -31.32
C LEU A 7 8.54 6.77 -29.81
N ILE A 8 9.51 7.58 -29.38
CA ILE A 8 9.78 7.84 -27.96
C ILE A 8 8.61 8.58 -27.31
N LEU A 9 8.07 9.62 -27.96
CA LEU A 9 6.91 10.36 -27.45
C LEU A 9 5.67 9.47 -27.34
N TYR A 10 5.47 8.55 -28.28
CA TYR A 10 4.36 7.59 -28.25
C TYR A 10 4.50 6.56 -27.12
N ALA A 11 5.71 6.00 -26.93
CA ALA A 11 5.98 5.08 -25.82
C ALA A 11 5.76 5.74 -24.45
N ILE A 12 6.26 6.97 -24.27
CA ILE A 12 6.06 7.74 -23.04
C ILE A 12 4.56 8.03 -22.80
N ALA A 13 3.80 8.36 -23.85
CA ALA A 13 2.35 8.56 -23.76
C ALA A 13 1.58 7.28 -23.39
N ILE A 14 2.07 6.11 -23.82
CA ILE A 14 1.52 4.81 -23.43
C ILE A 14 1.82 4.53 -21.95
N ASP A 15 3.06 4.70 -21.49
CA ASP A 15 3.43 4.44 -20.10
C ASP A 15 2.66 5.34 -19.13
N LEU A 16 2.46 6.62 -19.48
CA LEU A 16 1.62 7.57 -18.74
C LEU A 16 0.15 7.13 -18.65
N ALA A 17 -0.35 6.34 -19.61
CA ALA A 17 -1.72 5.82 -19.62
C ALA A 17 -1.88 4.47 -18.90
N ILE A 18 -0.78 3.79 -18.53
CA ILE A 18 -0.79 2.42 -17.96
C ILE A 18 -0.18 2.39 -16.54
N GLN A 19 -0.17 3.49 -15.79
CA GLN A 19 0.07 3.39 -14.35
C GLN A 19 -1.16 2.76 -13.66
N LYS A 20 -1.26 1.42 -13.73
CA LYS A 20 -2.32 0.67 -13.04
C LYS A 20 -2.10 0.83 -11.53
N PRO A 21 -3.11 1.31 -10.76
CA PRO A 21 -2.97 1.42 -9.31
C PRO A 21 -2.76 0.02 -8.70
N MET A 22 -1.87 -0.05 -7.71
CA MET A 22 -1.67 -1.27 -6.92
C MET A 22 -2.90 -1.48 -6.04
N MET A 23 -3.71 -2.50 -6.36
CA MET A 23 -4.92 -2.85 -5.64
C MET A 23 -4.66 -4.01 -4.67
N CYS A 24 -5.36 -4.06 -3.54
CA CYS A 24 -5.36 -5.25 -2.67
C CYS A 24 -6.36 -6.31 -3.17
N VAL A 25 -6.23 -7.54 -2.68
CA VAL A 25 -7.14 -8.65 -3.00
C VAL A 25 -8.42 -8.55 -2.16
N PRO A 26 -9.63 -8.35 -2.75
CA PRO A 26 -10.87 -8.15 -1.99
C PRO A 26 -11.12 -9.22 -0.93
N GLY A 27 -11.56 -8.77 0.25
CA GLY A 27 -11.84 -9.64 1.40
C GLY A 27 -10.60 -10.12 2.17
N LYS A 28 -9.37 -9.97 1.65
CA LYS A 28 -8.15 -10.21 2.43
C LYS A 28 -8.07 -9.20 3.57
N SER A 29 -7.53 -9.65 4.70
CA SER A 29 -7.24 -8.80 5.85
C SER A 29 -5.87 -9.11 6.40
N PHE A 30 -5.23 -8.12 7.01
CA PHE A 30 -3.99 -8.27 7.77
C PHE A 30 -4.03 -7.43 9.04
N PHE A 31 -3.16 -7.75 10.00
CA PHE A 31 -2.97 -6.96 11.21
C PHE A 31 -1.68 -6.15 11.07
N ASP A 32 -1.78 -4.83 11.18
CA ASP A 32 -0.66 -3.91 10.99
C ASP A 32 0.18 -3.72 12.26
N GLY A 33 0.05 -4.60 13.26
CA GLY A 33 0.67 -4.41 14.57
C GLY A 33 -0.22 -3.67 15.58
N CYS A 34 -1.33 -3.06 15.14
CA CYS A 34 -2.32 -2.46 16.03
C CYS A 34 -3.77 -2.52 15.54
N ASN A 35 -3.97 -2.22 14.26
CA ASN A 35 -5.26 -2.19 13.60
C ASN A 35 -5.40 -3.38 12.64
N THR A 36 -6.65 -3.84 12.50
CA THR A 36 -7.00 -4.79 11.46
C THR A 36 -7.37 -4.02 10.21
N CYS A 37 -6.70 -4.31 9.12
CA CYS A 37 -6.92 -3.72 7.82
C CYS A 37 -7.57 -4.75 6.88
N THR A 38 -8.63 -4.35 6.17
CA THR A 38 -9.41 -5.20 5.27
C THR A 38 -9.50 -4.56 3.89
N CYS A 39 -9.25 -5.36 2.86
CA CYS A 39 -9.44 -4.98 1.47
C CYS A 39 -10.93 -4.95 1.10
N THR A 40 -11.37 -3.81 0.58
CA THR A 40 -12.71 -3.57 0.03
C THR A 40 -12.83 -4.10 -1.40
N ASP A 41 -14.07 -4.22 -1.89
CA ASP A 41 -14.35 -4.71 -3.24
C ASP A 41 -13.76 -3.80 -4.35
N ASP A 42 -13.53 -2.52 -4.04
CA ASP A 42 -12.93 -1.54 -4.96
C ASP A 42 -11.39 -1.62 -5.00
N GLY A 43 -10.78 -2.57 -4.29
CA GLY A 43 -9.32 -2.77 -4.27
C GLY A 43 -8.54 -1.79 -3.40
N ASN A 44 -9.23 -0.95 -2.61
CA ASN A 44 -8.66 -0.15 -1.52
C ASN A 44 -8.76 -0.92 -0.20
N PHE A 45 -7.93 -0.60 0.80
CA PHE A 45 -8.07 -1.16 2.15
C PHE A 45 -8.43 -0.09 3.17
N ILE A 46 -9.16 -0.50 4.20
CA ILE A 46 -9.52 0.32 5.35
C ILE A 46 -9.06 -0.40 6.62
N CYS A 47 -8.68 0.36 7.65
CA CYS A 47 -8.25 -0.20 8.93
C CYS A 47 -9.18 0.24 10.05
N THR A 48 -9.21 -0.53 11.14
CA THR A 48 -9.79 -0.05 12.40
C THR A 48 -9.07 1.20 12.90
N MET A 49 -9.65 1.93 13.86
CA MET A 49 -9.05 3.14 14.43
C MET A 49 -8.84 3.01 15.94
N THR A 50 -8.09 1.98 16.34
CA THR A 50 -7.63 1.81 17.72
C THR A 50 -6.45 2.74 17.97
N ALA A 51 -6.37 3.36 19.16
CA ALA A 51 -5.20 4.12 19.57
C ALA A 51 -4.05 3.16 19.90
N CYS A 52 -2.87 3.40 19.32
CA CYS A 52 -1.75 2.46 19.31
C CYS A 52 -0.51 3.09 19.95
N GLU A 53 -0.16 2.66 21.17
CA GLU A 53 1.10 3.01 21.82
C GLU A 53 1.71 1.78 22.48
N ASP A 54 3.02 1.63 22.38
CA ASP A 54 3.81 0.65 23.13
C ASP A 54 4.44 1.35 24.34
N TYR A 55 4.71 0.60 25.41
CA TYR A 55 5.42 1.13 26.57
C TYR A 55 6.90 0.75 26.49
N ASP A 56 7.77 1.76 26.56
CA ASP A 56 9.22 1.59 26.67
C ASP A 56 9.66 1.64 28.14
N PRO A 57 10.06 0.51 28.75
CA PRO A 57 10.50 0.47 30.14
C PRO A 57 11.88 1.12 30.39
N GLU A 58 12.70 1.32 29.35
CA GLU A 58 14.02 1.95 29.50
C GLU A 58 13.89 3.46 29.66
N THR A 59 12.91 4.06 28.97
CA THR A 59 12.67 5.50 29.01
C THR A 59 11.48 5.91 29.88
N ASP A 60 10.67 4.94 30.35
CA ASP A 60 9.41 5.15 31.09
C ASP A 60 8.43 6.05 30.30
N THR A 61 8.32 5.78 29.00
CA THR A 61 7.45 6.56 28.10
C THR A 61 6.59 5.67 27.21
N SER A 62 5.47 6.21 26.76
CA SER A 62 4.71 5.60 25.66
C SER A 62 5.30 6.04 24.32
N VAL A 63 5.54 5.05 23.45
CA VAL A 63 6.14 5.24 22.13
C VAL A 63 5.14 4.80 21.05
N PRO A 64 5.22 5.37 19.83
CA PRO A 64 4.36 4.93 18.74
C PRO A 64 4.59 3.44 18.44
N VAL A 65 3.50 2.68 18.29
CA VAL A 65 3.57 1.28 17.87
C VAL A 65 4.23 1.18 16.49
N LYS A 66 5.10 0.19 16.32
CA LYS A 66 5.66 -0.14 15.00
C LYS A 66 4.57 -0.75 14.12
N ILE A 67 4.18 -0.02 13.07
CA ILE A 67 3.25 -0.53 12.07
C ILE A 67 3.94 -1.60 11.20
N LEU A 68 3.29 -2.74 11.04
CA LEU A 68 3.68 -3.87 10.21
C LEU A 68 3.18 -3.68 8.77
N GLU A 69 4.01 -4.05 7.81
CA GLU A 69 3.65 -4.04 6.40
C GLU A 69 2.67 -5.19 6.07
N PRO A 70 1.77 -5.01 5.08
CA PRO A 70 0.93 -6.10 4.60
C PRO A 70 1.77 -7.25 4.03
N PRO A 71 1.34 -8.51 4.16
CA PRO A 71 2.03 -9.62 3.52
C PRO A 71 1.96 -9.50 1.98
N PRO A 72 2.91 -10.08 1.22
CA PRO A 72 2.93 -9.95 -0.23
C PRO A 72 1.61 -10.36 -0.91
N ASP A 73 1.00 -11.46 -0.45
CA ASP A 73 -0.27 -11.99 -0.99
C ASP A 73 -1.51 -11.12 -0.67
N PHE A 74 -1.33 -10.01 0.04
CA PHE A 74 -2.36 -8.99 0.23
C PHE A 74 -2.60 -8.18 -1.05
N TRP A 75 -1.57 -8.00 -1.87
CA TRP A 75 -1.62 -7.18 -3.08
C TRP A 75 -1.98 -8.02 -4.31
N GLN A 76 -2.77 -7.43 -5.21
CA GLN A 76 -3.06 -8.06 -6.49
C GLN A 76 -1.80 -8.07 -7.35
N ASN A 77 -1.50 -9.24 -7.93
CA ASN A 77 -0.35 -9.46 -8.80
C ASN A 77 1.01 -9.33 -8.10
N SER A 78 1.05 -9.55 -6.77
CA SER A 78 2.28 -9.80 -6.01
C SER A 78 2.83 -11.21 -6.23
#